data_AF-A0A924AA42-F1
#
_entry.id   AF-A0A924AA42-F1
#
_cell.length_a   1.000
_cell.length_b   1.000
_cell.length_c   1.000
_cell.angle_alpha   90.00
_cell.angle_beta   90.00
_cell.angle_gamma   90.00
#
_symmetry.space_group_name_H-M   'P 1'
#
loop_
_entity.id
_entity.type
_entity.pdbx_description
1 polymer ?
#
loop_
_entity_poly.entity_id
_entity_poly.type
_entity_poly.pdbx_seq_one_letter_code
_entity_poly.pdbx_strand_id
1 'polypeptide(L)'
;PGMQRIDVDVASEGLLASGYKEAHKGTLVLVFINESAEEKILGANKESNLSNKKIITYTTSATTSLAKSNTIFNKLLIPAKSIVTVVVN
;
A
#
# COMPACT_ATOMS: atom_id res chain seq x y z
N PRO A 1 15.35 -7.64 5.62
CA PRO A 1 16.00 -8.62 4.71
C PRO A 1 15.34 -9.99 4.90
N GLY A 2 15.11 -10.77 3.83
CA GLY A 2 14.46 -12.10 3.92
C GLY A 2 12.95 -12.15 3.65
N MET A 3 12.31 -11.03 3.32
CA MET A 3 10.94 -11.04 2.80
C MET A 3 10.94 -11.58 1.36
N GLN A 4 9.88 -12.33 1.01
CA GLN A 4 9.68 -12.85 -0.33
C GLN A 4 8.74 -11.94 -1.10
N ARG A 5 9.09 -11.60 -2.34
CA ARG A 5 8.20 -10.86 -3.23
C ARG A 5 6.98 -11.72 -3.55
N ILE A 6 5.80 -11.12 -3.50
CA ILE A 6 4.55 -11.75 -3.92
C ILE A 6 4.00 -11.02 -5.15
N ASP A 7 3.13 -11.73 -5.88
CA ASP A 7 2.43 -11.12 -6.99
C ASP A 7 1.39 -10.12 -6.49
N VAL A 8 1.30 -8.97 -7.17
CA VAL A 8 0.37 -7.89 -6.86
C VAL A 8 -0.12 -7.32 -8.18
N ASP A 9 -1.39 -7.56 -8.47
CA ASP A 9 -2.07 -6.96 -9.62
C ASP A 9 -2.84 -5.72 -9.19
N VAL A 10 -2.75 -4.67 -10.00
CA VAL A 10 -3.44 -3.40 -9.79
C VAL A 10 -4.03 -2.93 -11.10
N ALA A 11 -5.35 -3.06 -11.20
CA ALA A 11 -6.13 -2.58 -12.34
C ALA A 11 -6.39 -1.07 -12.23
N SER A 12 -5.34 -0.25 -12.18
CA SER A 12 -5.46 1.21 -12.17
C SER A 12 -4.34 1.87 -12.96
N GLU A 13 -4.69 2.63 -13.99
CA GLU A 13 -3.72 3.33 -14.83
C GLU A 13 -2.91 4.35 -14.03
N GLY A 14 -1.59 4.38 -14.27
CA GLY A 14 -0.66 5.27 -13.57
C GLY A 14 -0.38 4.88 -12.11
N LEU A 15 -0.79 3.67 -11.70
CA LEU A 15 -0.50 3.13 -10.38
C LEU A 15 0.35 1.85 -10.50
N LEU A 16 1.55 1.89 -9.95
CA LEU A 16 2.43 0.73 -9.86
C LEU A 16 2.37 0.15 -8.46
N ALA A 17 2.52 -1.17 -8.36
CA ALA A 17 2.53 -1.84 -7.07
C ALA A 17 3.57 -2.97 -6.99
N SER A 18 4.03 -3.21 -5.76
CA SER A 18 4.82 -4.38 -5.41
C SER A 18 4.46 -4.86 -4.02
N GLY A 19 4.59 -6.16 -3.77
CA GLY A 19 4.25 -6.76 -2.48
C GLY A 19 5.35 -7.68 -1.98
N TYR A 20 5.48 -7.76 -0.67
CA TYR A 20 6.48 -8.56 0.03
C TYR A 20 5.87 -9.16 1.29
N LYS A 21 6.12 -10.45 1.53
CA LYS A 21 5.63 -11.15 2.72
C LYS A 21 6.79 -11.73 3.51
N GLU A 22 6.74 -11.58 4.83
CA GLU A 22 7.63 -12.28 5.75
C GLU A 22 7.07 -13.65 6.11
N ALA A 23 7.87 -14.70 5.95
CA ALA A 23 7.43 -16.09 6.15
C ALA A 23 7.07 -16.42 7.61
N HIS A 24 7.72 -15.78 8.59
CA HIS A 24 7.62 -16.17 10.00
C HIS A 24 6.57 -15.41 10.81
N LYS A 25 6.49 -14.08 10.62
CA LYS A 25 5.56 -13.23 11.39
C LYS A 25 4.28 -12.90 10.64
N GLY A 26 4.21 -13.24 9.34
CA GLY A 26 3.05 -12.95 8.50
C GLY A 26 2.94 -11.48 8.07
N THR A 27 3.92 -10.64 8.42
CA THR A 27 3.95 -9.23 7.99
C THR A 27 3.93 -9.14 6.47
N LEU A 28 3.00 -8.34 5.95
CA LEU A 28 2.84 -8.01 4.55
C LEU A 28 3.20 -6.54 4.34
N VAL A 29 4.05 -6.28 3.35
CA VAL A 29 4.41 -4.94 2.90
C VAL A 29 3.95 -4.77 1.47
N LEU A 30 3.22 -3.69 1.21
CA LEU A 30 2.84 -3.28 -0.15
C LEU A 30 3.44 -1.89 -0.41
N VAL A 31 3.99 -1.69 -1.60
CA VAL A 31 4.51 -0.39 -2.03
C VAL A 31 3.73 0.02 -3.26
N PHE A 32 3.09 1.18 -3.19
CA PHE A 32 2.36 1.79 -4.28
C PHE A 32 3.09 3.04 -4.76
N ILE A 33 3.17 3.22 -6.08
CA ILE A 33 3.67 4.43 -6.72
C ILE A 33 2.55 4.98 -7.59
N ASN A 34 1.98 6.11 -7.19
CA ASN A 34 0.98 6.82 -7.98
C ASN A 34 1.67 7.91 -8.80
N GLU A 35 1.83 7.64 -10.09
CA GLU A 35 2.41 8.56 -11.05
C GLU A 35 1.39 9.53 -11.62
N SER A 36 0.10 9.34 -11.33
CA SER A 36 -0.96 10.22 -11.84
C SER A 36 -1.03 11.56 -11.07
N ALA A 37 -1.69 12.54 -11.68
CA ALA A 37 -1.98 13.83 -11.05
C ALA A 37 -3.20 13.77 -10.12
N GLU A 38 -3.87 12.62 -10.03
CA GLU A 38 -5.08 12.41 -9.25
C GLU A 38 -4.82 11.45 -8.09
N GLU A 39 -5.58 11.57 -7.01
CA GLU A 39 -5.57 10.55 -5.96
C GLU A 39 -6.18 9.24 -6.47
N LYS A 40 -5.66 8.12 -5.97
CA LYS A 40 -6.23 6.79 -6.23
C LYS A 40 -6.71 6.19 -4.92
N ILE A 41 -7.95 5.71 -4.93
CA ILE A 41 -8.56 5.03 -3.79
C ILE A 41 -8.49 3.54 -4.05
N LEU A 42 -7.77 2.82 -3.19
CA LEU A 42 -7.70 1.36 -3.26
C LEU A 42 -8.71 0.78 -2.28
N GLY A 43 -9.76 0.16 -2.83
CA GLY A 43 -10.65 -0.72 -2.07
C GLY A 43 -10.07 -2.13 -2.04
N ALA A 44 -10.07 -2.77 -0.87
CA ALA A 44 -9.99 -4.22 -0.86
C ALA A 44 -11.23 -4.79 -1.54
N ASN A 45 -11.04 -5.74 -2.46
CA ASN A 45 -12.13 -6.63 -2.86
C ASN A 45 -12.73 -7.22 -1.58
N LYS A 46 -14.07 -7.30 -1.47
CA LYS A 46 -14.75 -7.81 -0.25
C LYS A 46 -14.28 -9.21 0.17
N GLU A 47 -13.71 -9.97 -0.75
CA GLU A 47 -13.14 -11.31 -0.52
C GLU A 47 -11.72 -11.29 0.07
N SER A 48 -11.09 -10.13 0.15
CA SER A 48 -9.77 -9.99 0.77
C SER A 48 -9.88 -9.96 2.28
N ASN A 49 -9.21 -10.91 2.94
CA ASN A 49 -9.03 -10.98 4.39
C ASN A 49 -8.35 -9.73 5.00
N LEU A 50 -7.91 -8.78 4.17
CA LEU A 50 -7.25 -7.53 4.58
C LEU A 50 -8.21 -6.37 4.82
N SER A 51 -9.45 -6.44 4.32
CA SER A 51 -10.39 -5.30 4.25
C SER A 51 -10.57 -4.52 5.55
N ASN A 52 -10.55 -5.19 6.71
CA ASN A 52 -10.75 -4.60 8.04
C ASN A 52 -9.48 -4.55 8.89
N LYS A 53 -8.31 -4.85 8.31
CA LYS A 53 -7.04 -4.83 9.04
C LYS A 53 -6.59 -3.38 9.26
N LYS A 54 -6.16 -3.09 10.48
CA LYS A 54 -5.40 -1.88 10.78
C LYS A 54 -4.06 -1.98 10.10
N ILE A 55 -3.68 -0.92 9.40
CA ILE A 55 -2.44 -0.84 8.65
C ILE A 55 -1.69 0.43 9.03
N ILE A 56 -0.37 0.36 8.89
CA ILE A 56 0.50 1.53 8.99
C ILE A 56 0.87 1.93 7.57
N THR A 57 0.72 3.21 7.24
CA THR A 57 1.16 3.75 5.95
C THR A 57 2.32 4.71 6.17
N TYR A 58 3.25 4.74 5.22
CA TYR A 58 4.32 5.71 5.12
C TYR A 58 4.25 6.36 3.74
N THR A 59 3.99 7.66 3.70
CA THR A 59 3.80 8.40 2.45
C THR A 59 4.98 9.33 2.19
N THR A 60 5.52 9.25 0.98
CA THR A 60 6.50 10.19 0.46
C THR A 60 5.90 10.91 -0.75
N SER A 61 6.00 12.22 -0.77
CA SER A 61 5.53 13.11 -1.85
C SER A 61 6.52 14.26 -2.05
N ALA A 62 6.20 15.22 -2.92
CA ALA A 62 7.03 16.40 -3.11
C ALA A 62 7.23 17.25 -1.83
N THR A 63 6.29 17.19 -0.88
CA THR A 63 6.31 18.03 0.33
C THR A 63 6.46 17.22 1.62
N THR A 64 6.45 15.90 1.56
CA THR A 64 6.51 15.03 2.74
C THR A 64 7.44 13.85 2.53
N SER A 65 8.19 13.49 3.57
CA SER A 65 9.13 12.36 3.54
C SER A 65 8.71 11.33 4.58
N LEU A 66 8.30 10.14 4.14
CA LEU A 66 7.92 9.00 4.98
C LEU A 66 6.92 9.36 6.11
N ALA A 67 5.93 10.20 5.80
CA ALA A 67 4.89 10.59 6.74
C ALA A 67 4.07 9.37 7.17
N LYS A 68 4.12 9.05 8.47
CA LYS A 68 3.48 7.88 9.05
C LYS A 68 2.00 8.16 9.38
N SER A 69 1.11 7.24 9.03
CA SER A 69 -0.30 7.26 9.44
C SER A 69 -0.80 5.86 9.81
N ASN A 70 -1.88 5.80 10.58
CA ASN A 70 -2.61 4.57 10.87
C ASN A 70 -3.99 4.66 10.21
N THR A 71 -4.34 3.66 9.41
CA THR A 71 -5.66 3.61 8.75
C THR A 71 -6.17 2.17 8.67
N ILE A 72 -7.31 1.98 8.03
CA ILE A 72 -7.87 0.67 7.70
C ILE A 72 -7.66 0.44 6.20
N PHE A 73 -7.32 -0.79 5.82
CA PHE A 73 -6.96 -1.11 4.44
C PHE A 73 -8.05 -0.73 3.41
N ASN A 74 -9.33 -0.91 3.72
CA ASN A 74 -10.44 -0.49 2.84
C ASN A 74 -10.60 1.03 2.65
N LYS A 75 -9.83 1.84 3.38
CA LYS A 75 -9.76 3.31 3.26
C LYS A 75 -8.36 3.76 2.81
N LEU A 76 -7.64 2.89 2.09
CA LEU A 76 -6.31 3.22 1.61
C LEU A 76 -6.38 4.24 0.47
N LEU A 77 -5.87 5.43 0.76
CA LEU A 77 -5.72 6.53 -0.19
C LEU A 77 -4.27 6.59 -0.63
N ILE A 78 -4.03 6.62 -1.94
CA ILE A 78 -2.72 6.83 -2.54
C ILE A 78 -2.72 8.23 -3.18
N PRO A 79 -2.14 9.25 -2.53
CA PRO A 79 -2.14 10.62 -3.06
C PRO A 79 -1.52 10.71 -4.45
N ALA A 80 -1.90 11.72 -5.22
CA ALA A 80 -1.26 12.05 -6.50
C ALA A 80 0.26 12.20 -6.33
N LYS A 81 1.03 11.78 -7.34
CA LYS A 81 2.49 11.94 -7.40
C LYS A 81 3.21 11.52 -6.10
N SER A 82 2.88 10.34 -5.59
CA SER A 82 3.38 9.87 -4.30
C SER A 82 3.79 8.40 -4.31
N ILE A 83 4.62 8.05 -3.32
CA ILE A 83 4.96 6.67 -2.97
C ILE A 83 4.34 6.40 -1.61
N VAL A 84 3.56 5.32 -1.50
CA VAL A 84 2.95 4.89 -0.24
C VAL A 84 3.40 3.47 0.06
N THR A 85 4.08 3.30 1.20
CA THR A 85 4.39 1.98 1.75
C THR A 85 3.35 1.62 2.80
N VAL A 86 2.70 0.48 2.64
CA VAL A 86 1.70 -0.06 3.55
C VAL A 86 2.29 -1.27 4.27
N VAL A 87 2.20 -1.28 5.60
CA VAL A 87 2.63 -2.39 6.44
C VAL A 87 1.42 -2.96 7.17
N VAL A 88 1.20 -4.26 6.97
CA VAL A 88 0.15 -5.06 7.60
C VAL A 88 0.80 -6.12 8.48
N ASN A 89 0.34 -6.24 9.73
CA ASN A 89 0.75 -7.28 10.67
C ASN A 89 -0.38 -8.27 10.96
#